data_AF-A0A2A2Q5Y7-F1
#
_entry.id   AF-A0A2A2Q5Y7-F1
#
_cell.length_a   1.000
_cell.length_b   1.000
_cell.length_c   1.000
_cell.angle_alpha   90.00
_cell.angle_beta   90.00
_cell.angle_gamma   90.00
#
_symmetry.space_group_name_H-M   'P 1'
#
loop_
_entity.id
_entity.type
_entity.pdbx_description
1 polymer ?
#
loop_
_entity_poly.entity_id
_entity_poly.type
_entity_poly.pdbx_seq_one_letter_code
_entity_poly.pdbx_strand_id
1 'polypeptide(L)' 'MTLSEISALAMTLDEGDRADLAALILDSLDGADPNDSDEDSLTEAKRRGEELGSGAVIGIPEEEFMAEFRAMRAR' A
#
# COMPACT_ATOMS: atom_id res chain seq x y z
N MET A 1 -17.27 -5.09 15.13
CA MET A 1 -17.30 -5.23 13.67
C MET A 1 -16.03 -5.92 13.22
N THR A 2 -16.17 -6.98 12.43
CA THR A 2 -15.07 -7.70 11.79
C THR A 2 -14.76 -7.07 10.43
N LEU A 3 -13.58 -7.34 9.87
CA LEU A 3 -13.24 -6.92 8.51
C LEU A 3 -14.27 -7.41 7.48
N SER A 4 -14.71 -8.66 7.60
CA SER A 4 -15.73 -9.23 6.70
C SER A 4 -17.06 -8.48 6.76
N GLU A 5 -17.47 -8.04 7.95
CA GLU A 5 -18.69 -7.25 8.13
C GLU A 5 -18.54 -5.84 7.51
N ILE A 6 -17.39 -5.20 7.69
CA ILE A 6 -17.07 -3.88 7.10
C ILE A 6 -17.07 -3.98 5.56
N SER A 7 -16.41 -4.99 5.00
CA SER A 7 -16.35 -5.19 3.55
C SER A 7 -17.73 -5.43 2.96
N ALA A 8 -18.57 -6.26 3.61
CA ALA A 8 -19.93 -6.49 3.16
C ALA A 8 -20.77 -5.21 3.14
N LEU A 9 -20.63 -4.36 4.15
CA LEU A 9 -21.31 -3.07 4.23
C LEU A 9 -20.79 -2.08 3.18
N ALA A 10 -19.48 -2.00 2.98
CA ALA A 10 -18.86 -1.13 1.97
C ALA A 10 -19.37 -1.45 0.55
N MET A 11 -19.65 -2.72 0.25
CA MET A 11 -20.19 -3.13 -1.05
C MET A 11 -21.66 -2.74 -1.25
N THR A 12 -22.36 -2.27 -0.21
CA THR A 12 -23.73 -1.73 -0.33
C THR A 12 -23.76 -0.23 -0.66
N LEU A 13 -22.63 0.46 -0.52
CA LEU A 13 -22.48 1.86 -0.90
C LEU A 13 -22.50 2.00 -2.42
N ASP A 14 -22.87 3.17 -2.92
CA ASP A 14 -22.72 3.48 -4.34
C ASP A 14 -21.24 3.66 -4.73
N GLU A 15 -20.96 3.82 -6.01
CA GLU A 15 -19.58 3.90 -6.50
C GLU A 15 -18.80 5.09 -5.95
N GLY A 16 -19.46 6.25 -5.79
CA GLY A 16 -18.82 7.45 -5.26
C GLY A 16 -18.47 7.29 -3.79
N ASP A 17 -19.43 6.85 -2.99
CA ASP A 17 -19.24 6.62 -1.56
C ASP A 17 -18.18 5.53 -1.28
N ARG A 18 -18.10 4.51 -2.14
CA ARG A 18 -17.01 3.51 -2.06
C ARG A 18 -15.64 4.11 -2.34
N ALA A 19 -15.54 5.02 -3.32
CA ALA A 19 -14.28 5.67 -3.65
C ALA A 19 -13.81 6.58 -2.50
N ASP A 20 -14.73 7.34 -1.89
CA ASP A 20 -14.43 8.20 -0.74
C ASP A 20 -14.01 7.38 0.48
N LEU A 21 -14.70 6.26 0.76
CA LEU A 21 -14.31 5.35 1.83
C LEU A 21 -12.91 4.74 1.59
N ALA A 22 -12.59 4.38 0.34
CA ALA A 22 -11.28 3.85 0.00
C ALA A 22 -10.16 4.89 0.22
N ALA A 23 -10.39 6.15 -0.17
CA ALA A 23 -9.46 7.25 0.09
C ALA A 23 -9.24 7.45 1.59
N LEU A 24 -10.32 7.49 2.38
CA LEU A 24 -10.22 7.65 3.83
C LEU A 24 -9.47 6.51 4.51
N ILE A 25 -9.68 5.27 4.06
CA ILE A 25 -8.93 4.11 4.57
C ILE A 25 -7.45 4.24 4.20
N LEU A 26 -7.12 4.63 2.97
CA LEU A 26 -5.74 4.83 2.53
C LEU A 26 -5.05 5.91 3.38
N ASP A 27 -5.68 7.08 3.56
CA ASP A 27 -5.14 8.18 4.37
C ASP A 27 -4.97 7.82 5.86
N SER A 28 -5.67 6.78 6.35
CA SER A 28 -5.56 6.32 7.73
C SER A 28 -4.36 5.41 8.02
N LEU A 29 -3.63 4.99 6.98
CA LEU A 29 -2.46 4.13 7.13
C LEU A 29 -1.19 4.98 7.29
N ASP A 30 -0.36 4.65 8.28
CA ASP A 30 0.95 5.29 8.45
C ASP A 30 1.79 5.17 7.15
N GLY A 31 2.27 6.29 6.61
CA GLY A 31 3.07 6.34 5.38
C GLY A 31 2.29 6.36 4.06
N ALA A 32 0.95 6.49 4.12
CA ALA A 32 0.08 6.54 2.94
C ALA A 32 -0.50 7.93 2.65
N ASP A 33 -0.28 8.93 3.52
CA ASP A 33 -0.67 10.31 3.22
C ASP A 33 0.28 10.88 2.14
N PRO A 34 -0.20 11.31 0.97
CA PRO A 34 0.62 12.08 0.04
C PRO A 34 1.07 13.45 0.59
N ASN A 35 0.55 13.86 1.76
CA ASN A 35 1.00 14.98 2.59
C ASN A 35 1.69 14.53 3.89
N ASP A 36 1.97 13.23 4.10
CA ASP A 36 2.88 12.80 5.17
C ASP A 36 4.16 13.58 4.94
N SER A 37 4.57 14.32 5.96
CA SER A 37 5.61 15.32 5.87
C SER A 37 6.81 14.77 5.10
N ASP A 38 7.43 15.59 4.24
CA ASP A 38 8.64 15.20 3.50
C ASP A 38 9.66 14.48 4.41
N GLU A 39 9.66 14.79 5.71
CA GLU A 39 10.50 14.22 6.74
C GLU A 39 10.24 12.72 7.04
N ASP A 40 8.99 12.25 7.10
CA ASP A 40 8.68 10.84 7.34
C ASP A 40 8.98 9.98 6.11
N SER A 41 8.62 10.48 4.93
CA SER A 41 9.00 9.89 3.64
C SER A 41 10.52 9.83 3.46
N LEU A 42 11.25 10.89 3.84
CA LEU A 42 12.71 10.92 3.79
C LEU A 42 13.33 9.97 4.81
N THR A 43 12.74 9.83 5.99
CA THR A 43 13.19 8.90 7.04
C THR A 43 13.07 7.46 6.56
N GLU A 44 11.92 7.10 5.99
CA GLU A 44 11.71 5.76 5.42
C GLU A 44 12.62 5.49 4.21
N ALA A 45 12.79 6.48 3.32
CA ALA A 45 13.69 6.36 2.18
C ALA A 45 15.15 6.12 2.62
N LYS A 46 15.62 6.82 3.66
CA LYS A 46 16.95 6.60 4.26
C LYS A 46 17.07 5.19 4.84
N ARG A 47 16.10 4.77 5.65
CA ARG A 47 16.06 3.44 6.27
C ARG A 47 16.15 2.33 5.20
N ARG A 48 15.34 2.43 4.13
CA ARG A 48 15.38 1.47 3.01
C ARG A 48 16.70 1.49 2.25
N GLY A 49 17.29 2.67 2.06
CA GLY A 49 18.62 2.80 1.47
C GLY A 49 19.70 2.08 2.27
N GLU A 50 19.67 2.21 3.61
CA GLU A 50 20.59 1.51 4.51
C GLU A 50 20.38 -0.01 4.50
N GLU A 51 19.14 -0.48 4.46
CA GLU A 51 18.83 -1.91 4.36
C GLU A 51 19.35 -2.52 3.05
N LEU A 52 19.18 -1.81 1.93
CA LEU A 52 19.70 -2.23 0.63
C LEU A 52 21.24 -2.22 0.61
N GLY A 53 21.87 -1.17 1.15
CA GLY A 53 23.33 -1.04 1.18
C GLY A 53 24.02 -2.00 2.14
N SER A 54 23.37 -2.37 3.24
CA SER A 54 23.88 -3.34 4.22
C SER A 54 23.67 -4.80 3.82
N GLY A 55 22.78 -5.07 2.87
CA GLY A 55 22.35 -6.43 2.51
C GLY A 55 21.42 -7.06 3.53
N ALA A 56 20.80 -6.27 4.41
CA ALA A 56 19.76 -6.75 5.33
C ALA A 56 18.52 -7.26 4.59
N VAL A 57 18.32 -6.80 3.36
CA VAL A 57 17.26 -7.26 2.45
C VAL A 57 17.86 -7.88 1.20
N ILE A 58 17.16 -8.86 0.63
CA ILE A 58 17.49 -9.48 -0.65
C ILE A 58 16.50 -8.93 -1.68
N GLY A 59 17.01 -8.30 -2.73
CA GLY A 59 16.19 -7.83 -3.84
C GLY A 59 15.59 -8.99 -4.62
N ILE A 60 14.40 -8.77 -5.19
CA ILE A 60 13.79 -9.70 -6.14
C ILE A 60 14.24 -9.36 -7.57
N PRO A 61 14.53 -10.35 -8.43
CA PRO A 61 14.76 -10.11 -9.84
C PRO A 61 13.55 -9.45 -10.51
N GLU A 62 13.78 -8.56 -11.46
CA GLU A 62 12.72 -7.86 -12.20
C GLU A 62 11.75 -8.84 -12.89
N GLU A 63 12.28 -9.92 -13.47
CA GLU A 63 11.46 -10.93 -14.15
C GLU A 63 10.46 -11.61 -13.20
N GLU A 64 10.90 -11.89 -11.96
CA GLU A 64 10.10 -12.48 -10.90
C GLU A 64 9.01 -11.51 -10.46
N PHE A 65 9.38 -10.25 -10.17
CA PHE A 65 8.43 -9.19 -9.83
C PHE A 65 7.35 -9.02 -10.91
N MET A 66 7.76 -8.94 -12.18
CA MET A 66 6.84 -8.72 -13.29
C MET A 66 5.93 -9.93 -13.54
N ALA A 67 6.40 -11.15 -13.28
CA ALA A 67 5.57 -12.35 -13.35
C ALA A 67 4.46 -12.33 -12.29
N GLU A 68 4.80 -12.02 -11.04
CA GLU A 68 3.82 -11.94 -9.95
C GLU A 68 2.82 -10.80 -10.16
N PHE A 69 3.30 -9.62 -10.56
CA PHE A 69 2.46 -8.45 -10.82
C PHE A 69 1.38 -8.74 -11.88
N ARG A 70 1.78 -9.39 -13.00
CA ARG A 70 0.84 -9.80 -14.05
C ARG A 70 -0.17 -10.84 -13.54
N ALA A 71 0.27 -11.81 -12.74
CA ALA A 71 -0.61 -12.82 -12.17
C ALA A 71 -1.65 -12.22 -11.22
N MET A 72 -1.28 -11.20 -10.43
CA MET A 72 -2.18 -10.50 -9.53
C MET A 72 -3.29 -9.74 -10.29
N ARG A 73 -2.94 -9.10 -11.41
CA ARG A 73 -3.88 -8.31 -12.25
C ARG A 73 -4.81 -9.14 -13.13
N ALA A 74 -4.58 -10.44 -13.25
CA ALA A 74 -5.40 -11.36 -14.04
C ALA A 74 -6.52 -12.04 -13.22
N ARG A 75 -6.60 -11.75 -11.92
CA ARG A 75 -7.64 -12.23 -11.00
C ARG A 75 -8.73 -11.18 -10.82
#